data_AF-A0AAW0IG80-F1
#
_entry.id   AF-A0AAW0IG80-F1
#
_cell.length_a   1.000
_cell.length_b   1.000
_cell.length_c   1.000
_cell.angle_alpha   90.00
_cell.angle_beta   90.00
_cell.angle_gamma   90.00
#
_symmetry.space_group_name_H-M   'P 1'
#
loop_
_entity.id
_entity.type
_entity.pdbx_description
1 polymer ?
#
loop_
_entity_poly.entity_id
_entity_poly.type
_entity_poly.pdbx_seq_one_letter_code
_entity_poly.pdbx_strand_id
1 'polypeptide(L)'
;ASTGSVYGGLVFKKILQDCLELLDSNSLLPSTFWVDETTQSLMTDCLIIKRFLRKIIIVHHKLKFNFSLMVNGILSAEIFGAENEPLLRLSNGITLVVGVQHYRSQACAEGRRLSGVMGKPKLNSAESHCSRIHPVLGHPALLSIPDGMADMGLLGKLALTPAAALCPSQRDRISSLYIFLYGPLGLPLISGQEQPCITVFRDTSYFIDWKKHNLFMVPTLDLNLDTDLVIPDVSYQVESIEGNQSQDMDSEGPALLLFLFVDFHSGFPVQQAEVWGLHTWLTDHLSAILSESRSTVQESIQSAVDQVLERHHQAAQAHQRLQGSLSVAVNAITSVLTGSTCSSFRNTCLQALEVADTQEFGAKLHRLFYDATQHRLLQHCSCDTE
;
A
#
# COMPACT_ATOMS: atom_id res chain seq x y z
N ALA A 1 -1.32 -42.56 15.13
CA ALA A 1 -2.60 -42.07 15.66
C ALA A 1 -2.31 -41.08 16.79
N SER A 2 -2.43 -39.79 16.50
CA SER A 2 -2.72 -38.74 17.48
C SER A 2 -3.64 -37.76 16.75
N THR A 3 -4.92 -38.06 16.84
CA THR A 3 -6.03 -37.21 16.41
C THR A 3 -6.22 -36.16 17.51
N GLY A 4 -5.62 -34.98 17.30
CA GLY A 4 -5.83 -33.80 18.13
C GLY A 4 -6.26 -32.66 17.23
N SER A 5 -7.42 -32.06 17.51
CA SER A 5 -7.82 -30.78 16.93
C SER A 5 -6.75 -29.74 17.28
N VAL A 6 -6.12 -29.16 16.26
CA VAL A 6 -5.10 -28.12 16.41
C VAL A 6 -5.74 -26.83 15.91
N TYR A 7 -6.42 -26.11 16.80
CA TYR A 7 -6.94 -24.75 16.58
C TYR A 7 -5.97 -23.93 15.70
N GLY A 8 -6.48 -23.21 14.69
CA GLY A 8 -5.69 -22.43 13.71
C GLY A 8 -4.58 -21.53 14.31
N GLY A 9 -4.68 -21.13 15.58
CA GLY A 9 -3.61 -20.44 16.31
C GLY A 9 -2.31 -21.24 16.49
N LEU A 10 -2.36 -22.56 16.58
CA LEU A 10 -1.17 -23.43 16.69
C LEU A 10 -0.46 -23.59 15.34
N VAL A 11 -1.21 -23.61 14.24
CA VAL A 11 -0.66 -23.62 12.87
C VAL A 11 0.04 -22.29 12.59
N PHE A 12 -0.56 -21.17 13.00
CA PHE A 12 0.06 -19.85 12.86
C PHE A 12 1.35 -19.70 13.66
N LYS A 13 1.38 -20.16 14.91
CA LYS A 13 2.60 -20.17 15.74
C LYS A 13 3.72 -20.96 15.09
N LYS A 14 3.39 -22.13 14.53
CA LYS A 14 4.36 -22.97 13.82
C LYS A 14 4.87 -22.30 12.53
N ILE A 15 3.99 -21.73 11.71
CA ILE A 15 4.38 -21.00 10.49
C ILE A 15 5.32 -19.83 10.83
N LEU A 16 5.01 -19.06 11.87
CA LEU A 16 5.83 -17.91 12.26
C LEU A 16 7.18 -18.34 12.86
N GLN A 17 7.22 -19.46 13.58
CA GLN A 17 8.47 -20.10 14.03
C GLN A 17 9.31 -20.61 12.86
N ASP A 18 8.71 -21.31 11.90
CA ASP A 18 9.39 -21.77 10.68
C ASP A 18 9.94 -20.57 9.88
N CYS A 19 9.21 -19.46 9.83
CA CYS A 19 9.70 -18.22 9.21
C CYS A 19 10.93 -17.65 9.93
N LEU A 20 10.93 -17.60 11.27
CA LEU A 20 12.08 -17.14 12.06
C LEU A 20 13.33 -18.00 11.79
N GLU A 21 13.19 -19.32 11.69
CA GLU A 21 14.29 -20.23 11.35
C GLU A 21 14.83 -20.00 9.92
N LEU A 22 13.94 -19.67 8.98
CA LEU A 22 14.32 -19.35 7.59
C LEU A 22 15.04 -18.00 7.47
N LEU A 23 14.69 -17.02 8.29
CA LEU A 23 15.32 -15.69 8.28
C LEU A 23 16.79 -15.74 8.73
N ASP A 24 17.13 -16.61 9.68
CA ASP A 24 18.51 -16.74 10.18
C ASP A 24 19.42 -17.56 9.24
N SER A 25 18.86 -18.47 8.45
CA SER A 25 19.64 -19.39 7.63
C SER A 25 20.10 -18.83 6.29
N ASN A 26 19.64 -17.64 5.88
CA ASN A 26 19.85 -17.06 4.52
C ASN A 26 19.56 -18.07 3.38
N SER A 27 18.77 -19.12 3.67
CA SER A 27 18.61 -20.27 2.78
C SER A 27 17.22 -20.24 2.14
N LEU A 28 17.21 -20.29 0.79
CA LEU A 28 16.00 -20.43 -0.03
C LEU A 28 15.48 -21.86 0.12
N LEU A 29 14.60 -22.11 1.08
CA LEU A 29 13.89 -23.39 1.20
C LEU A 29 12.41 -23.19 0.84
N PRO A 30 11.88 -23.91 -0.17
CA PRO A 30 10.46 -23.95 -0.41
C PRO A 30 9.78 -24.66 0.78
N SER A 31 9.12 -23.89 1.65
CA SER A 31 8.28 -24.45 2.71
C SER A 31 6.95 -24.90 2.11
N THR A 32 6.61 -26.18 2.27
CA THR A 32 5.31 -26.75 1.89
C THR A 32 4.50 -27.00 3.15
N PHE A 33 3.36 -26.33 3.27
CA PHE A 33 2.42 -26.53 4.39
C PHE A 33 1.30 -27.48 3.98
N TRP A 34 0.85 -28.34 4.90
CA TRP A 34 -0.29 -29.25 4.74
C TRP A 34 -1.27 -29.01 5.88
N VAL A 35 -2.55 -28.83 5.55
CA VAL A 35 -3.64 -28.63 6.53
C VAL A 35 -4.73 -29.68 6.28
N ASP A 36 -5.14 -30.40 7.33
CA ASP A 36 -6.19 -31.44 7.30
C ASP A 36 -7.24 -31.09 8.36
N GLU A 37 -8.32 -30.39 7.97
CA GLU A 37 -9.40 -29.96 8.87
C GLU A 37 -10.78 -29.93 8.20
N THR A 38 -11.84 -29.93 9.02
CA THR A 38 -13.25 -29.93 8.60
C THR A 38 -13.79 -28.52 8.25
N THR A 39 -14.89 -28.50 7.50
CA THR A 39 -15.09 -27.69 6.28
C THR A 39 -15.34 -26.18 6.43
N GLN A 40 -15.51 -25.63 7.64
CA GLN A 40 -15.85 -24.20 7.82
C GLN A 40 -14.80 -23.38 8.59
N SER A 41 -14.11 -23.98 9.58
CA SER A 41 -12.93 -23.35 10.20
C SER A 41 -11.75 -23.32 9.24
N LEU A 42 -11.59 -24.37 8.42
CA LEU A 42 -10.51 -24.50 7.45
C LEU A 42 -10.44 -23.34 6.45
N MET A 43 -11.58 -22.86 5.92
CA MET A 43 -11.58 -21.76 4.96
C MET A 43 -11.07 -20.45 5.58
N THR A 44 -11.55 -20.13 6.78
CA THR A 44 -11.12 -18.93 7.52
C THR A 44 -9.64 -19.03 7.88
N ASP A 45 -9.18 -20.17 8.40
CA ASP A 45 -7.77 -20.38 8.76
C ASP A 45 -6.85 -20.32 7.53
N CYS A 46 -7.29 -20.86 6.39
CA CYS A 46 -6.56 -20.73 5.12
C CYS A 46 -6.43 -19.27 4.68
N LEU A 47 -7.52 -18.49 4.76
CA LEU A 47 -7.49 -17.07 4.41
C LEU A 47 -6.56 -16.28 5.34
N ILE A 48 -6.54 -16.60 6.64
CA ILE A 48 -5.62 -15.99 7.62
C ILE A 48 -4.17 -16.32 7.27
N ILE A 49 -3.87 -17.58 6.92
CA ILE A 49 -2.52 -17.99 6.50
C ILE A 49 -2.12 -17.27 5.22
N LYS A 50 -2.99 -17.26 4.19
CA LYS A 50 -2.71 -16.54 2.93
C LYS A 50 -2.44 -15.06 3.15
N ARG A 51 -3.23 -14.41 4.02
CA ARG A 51 -3.02 -13.01 4.41
C ARG A 51 -1.64 -12.80 5.04
N PHE A 52 -1.24 -13.68 5.95
CA PHE A 52 0.08 -13.63 6.55
C PHE A 52 1.20 -13.81 5.52
N LEU A 53 1.07 -14.80 4.65
CA LEU A 53 2.03 -15.07 3.58
C LEU A 53 2.16 -13.89 2.62
N ARG A 54 1.06 -13.23 2.24
CA ARG A 54 1.08 -12.00 1.42
C ARG A 54 1.79 -10.84 2.13
N LYS A 55 1.54 -10.68 3.43
CA LYS A 55 2.13 -9.61 4.22
C LYS A 55 3.63 -9.83 4.49
N ILE A 56 4.07 -11.07 4.70
CA ILE A 56 5.49 -11.36 4.95
C ILE A 56 6.32 -11.22 3.66
N ILE A 57 5.83 -11.62 2.49
CA ILE A 57 6.62 -11.54 1.24
C ILE A 57 6.94 -10.11 0.80
N ILE A 58 6.10 -9.13 1.15
CA ILE A 58 6.39 -7.73 0.80
C ILE A 58 7.49 -7.11 1.66
N VAL A 59 7.85 -7.73 2.78
CA VAL A 59 8.98 -7.31 3.61
C VAL A 59 10.19 -8.21 3.40
N HIS A 60 9.94 -9.51 3.31
CA HIS A 60 10.93 -10.55 3.06
C HIS A 60 10.85 -11.06 1.63
N HIS A 61 11.15 -10.18 0.67
CA HIS A 61 11.04 -10.43 -0.77
C HIS A 61 11.83 -11.65 -1.30
N LYS A 62 12.84 -12.12 -0.55
CA LYS A 62 13.65 -13.30 -0.87
C LYS A 62 12.99 -14.62 -0.48
N LEU A 63 11.96 -14.59 0.37
CA LEU A 63 11.24 -15.77 0.78
C LEU A 63 10.21 -16.15 -0.29
N LYS A 64 10.05 -17.45 -0.46
CA LYS A 64 9.08 -18.04 -1.37
C LYS A 64 8.35 -19.17 -0.68
N PHE A 65 7.03 -19.05 -0.59
CA PHE A 65 6.17 -20.01 0.09
C PHE A 65 5.33 -20.76 -0.95
N ASN A 66 5.30 -22.10 -0.83
CA ASN A 66 4.40 -22.93 -1.59
C ASN A 66 3.28 -23.38 -0.64
N PHE A 67 2.11 -22.75 -0.76
CA PHE A 67 0.95 -23.09 0.04
C PHE A 67 0.11 -24.13 -0.71
N SER A 68 -0.05 -25.31 -0.13
CA SER A 68 -0.83 -26.40 -0.71
C SER A 68 -1.92 -26.83 0.25
N LEU A 69 -3.15 -26.89 -0.22
CA LEU A 69 -4.32 -27.30 0.55
C LEU A 69 -5.04 -28.42 -0.19
N MET A 70 -5.31 -29.53 0.50
CA MET A 70 -6.09 -30.63 -0.06
C MET A 70 -7.42 -30.71 0.69
N VAL A 71 -8.53 -30.41 0.00
CA VAL A 71 -9.89 -30.48 0.57
C VAL A 71 -10.73 -31.42 -0.27
N ASN A 72 -11.32 -32.44 0.34
CA ASN A 72 -12.18 -33.41 -0.35
C ASN A 72 -11.53 -34.05 -1.60
N GLY A 73 -10.21 -34.28 -1.56
CA GLY A 73 -9.45 -34.83 -2.69
C GLY A 73 -9.08 -33.82 -3.79
N ILE A 74 -9.48 -32.55 -3.67
CA ILE A 74 -9.08 -31.47 -4.56
C ILE A 74 -7.86 -30.75 -3.96
N LEU A 75 -6.76 -30.74 -4.71
CA LEU A 75 -5.55 -29.99 -4.36
C LEU A 75 -5.63 -28.57 -4.92
N SER A 76 -5.56 -27.57 -4.04
CA SER A 76 -5.31 -26.17 -4.37
C SER A 76 -3.88 -25.83 -3.98
N ALA A 77 -3.12 -25.21 -4.89
CA ALA A 77 -1.76 -24.79 -4.62
C ALA A 77 -1.53 -23.35 -5.10
N GLU A 78 -0.90 -22.54 -4.27
CA GLU A 78 -0.58 -21.14 -4.53
C GLU A 78 0.87 -20.86 -4.13
N ILE A 79 1.55 -20.02 -4.92
CA ILE A 79 2.94 -19.65 -4.68
C ILE A 79 2.98 -18.16 -4.30
N PHE A 80 3.55 -17.87 -3.14
CA PHE A 80 3.75 -16.52 -2.65
C PHE A 80 5.23 -16.15 -2.74
N GLY A 81 5.54 -15.02 -3.38
CA GLY A 81 6.89 -14.49 -3.46
C GLY A 81 6.93 -13.17 -4.21
N ALA A 82 7.93 -12.34 -3.90
CA ALA A 82 8.14 -11.02 -4.50
C ALA A 82 9.60 -10.84 -4.97
N GLU A 83 10.23 -11.94 -5.40
CA GLU A 83 11.61 -11.93 -5.90
C GLU A 83 11.74 -11.01 -7.13
N ASN A 84 12.80 -10.20 -7.16
CA ASN A 84 13.12 -9.25 -8.24
C ASN A 84 12.16 -8.05 -8.38
N GLU A 85 11.32 -7.82 -7.38
CA GLU A 85 10.50 -6.61 -7.32
C GLU A 85 11.30 -5.40 -6.85
N PRO A 86 10.89 -4.16 -7.21
CA PRO A 86 11.53 -2.96 -6.70
C PRO A 86 11.34 -2.83 -5.20
N LEU A 87 12.39 -2.37 -4.51
CA LEU A 87 12.46 -2.35 -3.04
C LEU A 87 12.81 -0.96 -2.53
N LEU A 88 12.27 -0.63 -1.36
CA LEU A 88 12.79 0.39 -0.46
C LEU A 88 13.53 -0.31 0.68
N ARG A 89 14.74 0.13 1.02
CA ARG A 89 15.50 -0.39 2.16
C ARG A 89 15.47 0.58 3.32
N LEU A 90 15.06 0.12 4.48
CA LEU A 90 15.10 0.87 5.73
C LEU A 90 16.52 0.82 6.33
N SER A 91 16.82 1.78 7.20
CA SER A 91 18.12 1.88 7.88
C SER A 91 18.45 0.67 8.76
N ASN A 92 17.43 -0.03 9.27
CA ASN A 92 17.57 -1.25 10.05
C ASN A 92 17.73 -2.53 9.21
N GLY A 93 17.83 -2.40 7.88
CA GLY A 93 18.03 -3.53 6.98
C GLY A 93 16.74 -4.22 6.51
N ILE A 94 15.58 -3.84 7.07
CA ILE A 94 14.27 -4.28 6.56
C ILE A 94 14.09 -3.75 5.13
N THR A 95 13.53 -4.58 4.24
CA THR A 95 13.14 -4.15 2.89
C THR A 95 11.63 -4.06 2.77
N LEU A 96 11.12 -3.19 1.91
CA LEU A 96 9.71 -3.08 1.56
C LEU A 96 9.58 -3.12 0.05
N VAL A 97 8.80 -4.07 -0.47
CA VAL A 97 8.42 -4.15 -1.88
C VAL A 97 7.54 -2.96 -2.22
N VAL A 98 7.87 -2.24 -3.30
CA VAL A 98 7.14 -1.02 -3.68
C VAL A 98 6.30 -1.19 -4.95
N GLY A 99 6.09 -2.41 -5.44
CA GLY A 99 5.20 -2.68 -6.58
C GLY A 99 3.74 -2.41 -6.25
N VAL A 100 3.05 -1.57 -7.04
CA VAL A 100 1.65 -1.17 -6.78
C VAL A 100 0.66 -2.33 -6.81
N GLN A 101 0.99 -3.42 -7.54
CA GLN A 101 0.15 -4.59 -7.70
C GLN A 101 -0.20 -5.29 -6.37
N HIS A 102 0.62 -5.11 -5.33
CA HIS A 102 0.37 -5.69 -4.00
C HIS A 102 -0.62 -4.90 -3.16
N TYR A 103 -0.91 -3.65 -3.54
CA TYR A 103 -1.67 -2.69 -2.73
C TYR A 103 -2.94 -2.20 -3.40
N ARG A 104 -3.12 -2.47 -4.69
CA ARG A 104 -4.26 -1.99 -5.48
C ARG A 104 -4.91 -3.11 -6.26
N SER A 105 -6.24 -3.24 -6.13
CA SER A 105 -7.02 -4.23 -6.87
C SER A 105 -6.88 -4.02 -8.37
N GLN A 106 -6.67 -5.13 -9.09
CA GLN A 106 -6.57 -5.14 -10.54
C GLN A 106 -7.94 -4.99 -11.24
N ALA A 107 -9.05 -5.14 -10.52
CA ALA A 107 -10.41 -5.00 -11.05
C ALA A 107 -10.67 -3.62 -11.70
N CYS A 108 -9.92 -2.59 -11.31
CA CYS A 108 -10.03 -1.24 -11.86
C CYS A 108 -9.15 -1.02 -13.12
N ALA A 109 -8.34 -2.01 -13.49
CA ALA A 109 -7.64 -2.08 -14.77
C ALA A 109 -8.43 -2.88 -15.83
N GLU A 110 -9.48 -3.60 -15.43
CA GLU A 110 -10.24 -4.54 -16.28
C GLU A 110 -11.43 -3.94 -17.03
N GLY A 111 -11.40 -2.62 -17.28
CA GLY A 111 -12.23 -2.02 -18.34
C GLY A 111 -11.91 -2.57 -19.75
N ARG A 112 -10.86 -3.37 -19.92
CA ARG A 112 -10.52 -4.07 -21.16
C ARG A 112 -9.81 -5.41 -20.89
N ARG A 113 -10.55 -6.52 -20.79
CA ARG A 113 -10.14 -7.86 -21.30
C ARG A 113 -11.24 -8.91 -21.08
N LEU A 114 -12.15 -9.00 -22.05
CA LEU A 114 -12.81 -10.27 -22.36
C LEU A 114 -11.81 -11.14 -23.15
N SER A 115 -10.97 -11.92 -22.48
CA SER A 115 -10.42 -13.18 -23.02
C SER A 115 -9.63 -13.89 -21.94
N GLY A 116 -10.17 -15.01 -21.44
CA GLY A 116 -9.50 -15.87 -20.48
C GLY A 116 -8.29 -16.56 -21.11
N VAL A 117 -7.09 -16.08 -20.79
CA VAL A 117 -5.86 -16.88 -20.76
C VAL A 117 -5.01 -16.34 -19.61
N MET A 118 -4.84 -17.16 -18.58
CA MET A 118 -4.01 -16.91 -17.42
C MET A 118 -2.53 -16.90 -17.87
N GLY A 119 -2.00 -15.71 -18.16
CA GLY A 119 -0.63 -15.52 -18.61
C GLY A 119 -0.12 -14.14 -18.19
N LYS A 120 1.09 -14.10 -17.63
CA LYS A 120 1.80 -12.85 -17.25
C LYS A 120 1.62 -11.79 -18.33
N PRO A 121 1.22 -10.55 -17.99
CA PRO A 121 1.05 -9.51 -18.99
C PRO A 121 2.41 -9.21 -19.64
N LYS A 122 2.53 -9.54 -20.93
CA LYS A 122 3.60 -9.02 -21.79
C LYS A 122 3.43 -7.51 -21.88
N LEU A 123 4.39 -6.79 -21.31
CA LEU A 123 4.48 -5.33 -21.27
C LEU A 123 4.81 -4.78 -22.67
N ASN A 124 3.84 -4.82 -23.58
CA ASN A 124 3.98 -4.27 -24.92
C ASN A 124 2.98 -3.13 -25.10
N SER A 125 3.27 -1.98 -24.50
CA SER A 125 2.71 -0.66 -24.79
C SER A 125 3.41 0.32 -23.84
N ALA A 126 3.92 1.44 -24.36
CA ALA A 126 4.57 2.48 -23.57
C ALA A 126 3.55 3.20 -22.65
N GLU A 127 3.17 2.56 -21.55
CA GLU A 127 2.36 3.18 -20.49
C GLU A 127 3.31 3.84 -19.48
N SER A 128 3.44 5.15 -19.57
CA SER A 128 4.30 5.99 -18.72
C SER A 128 3.71 6.22 -17.32
N HIS A 129 3.09 5.20 -16.72
CA HIS A 129 2.58 5.29 -15.36
C HIS A 129 3.57 4.60 -14.44
N CYS A 130 3.99 5.29 -13.37
CA CYS A 130 4.82 4.67 -12.37
C CYS A 130 4.08 3.46 -11.78
N SER A 131 4.66 2.27 -11.93
CA SER A 131 4.11 1.03 -11.39
C SER A 131 4.50 0.80 -9.92
N ARG A 132 5.06 1.82 -9.27
CA ARG A 132 5.62 1.76 -7.92
C ARG A 132 4.95 2.78 -7.01
N ILE A 133 4.82 2.42 -5.74
CA ILE A 133 4.61 3.40 -4.68
C ILE A 133 5.95 4.06 -4.36
N HIS A 134 5.90 5.28 -3.82
CA HIS A 134 7.10 6.02 -3.39
C HIS A 134 6.99 6.32 -1.90
N PRO A 135 7.39 5.38 -1.02
CA PRO A 135 7.27 5.60 0.40
C PRO A 135 8.27 6.64 0.88
N VAL A 136 7.80 7.52 1.74
CA VAL A 136 8.57 8.54 2.44
C VAL A 136 8.75 8.05 3.86
N LEU A 137 10.01 7.89 4.28
CA LEU A 137 10.34 7.48 5.62
C LEU A 137 10.18 8.66 6.59
N GLY A 138 9.50 8.42 7.71
CA GLY A 138 9.55 9.32 8.86
C GLY A 138 10.76 9.02 9.75
N HIS A 139 11.02 9.92 10.68
CA HIS A 139 12.12 9.76 11.64
C HIS A 139 11.77 8.65 12.66
N PRO A 140 12.70 7.75 13.01
CA PRO A 140 12.43 6.73 14.02
C PRO A 140 12.05 7.34 15.38
N ALA A 141 10.89 6.95 15.91
CA ALA A 141 10.40 7.36 17.22
C ALA A 141 10.83 6.34 18.29
N LEU A 142 11.53 6.77 19.33
CA LEU A 142 11.85 5.91 20.46
C LEU A 142 10.59 5.63 21.27
N LEU A 143 10.37 4.35 21.59
CA LEU A 143 9.22 3.88 22.35
C LEU A 143 9.61 3.60 23.79
N SER A 144 8.79 4.10 24.72
CA SER A 144 8.90 3.86 26.15
C SER A 144 8.11 2.62 26.53
N ILE A 145 8.73 1.71 27.29
CA ILE A 145 8.07 0.53 27.84
C ILE A 145 7.43 0.96 29.18
N PRO A 146 6.11 0.77 29.38
CA PRO A 146 5.46 1.13 30.65
C PRO A 146 6.08 0.42 31.85
N ASP A 147 6.23 1.13 32.98
CA ASP A 147 6.95 0.64 34.18
C ASP A 147 6.39 -0.69 34.73
N GLY A 148 5.08 -0.93 34.62
CA GLY A 148 4.43 -2.18 35.04
C GLY A 148 4.64 -3.37 34.08
N MET A 149 5.36 -3.18 32.98
CA MET A 149 5.64 -4.19 31.96
C MET A 149 7.15 -4.47 31.81
N ALA A 150 8.00 -3.73 32.55
CA ALA A 150 9.45 -3.86 32.53
C ALA A 150 9.97 -5.12 33.24
N ASP A 151 9.13 -5.81 34.02
CA ASP A 151 9.47 -7.02 34.78
C ASP A 151 9.81 -8.23 33.90
N MET A 152 9.60 -8.15 32.58
CA MET A 152 9.91 -9.22 31.61
C MET A 152 11.39 -9.29 31.21
N GLY A 153 12.27 -8.46 31.79
CA GLY A 153 13.72 -8.55 31.54
C GLY A 153 14.15 -8.15 30.13
N LEU A 154 13.32 -7.42 29.39
CA LEU A 154 13.64 -6.90 28.06
C LEU A 154 14.71 -5.81 28.16
N LEU A 155 15.98 -6.20 28.02
CA LEU A 155 17.12 -5.29 27.92
C LEU A 155 17.27 -4.82 26.47
N GLY A 156 16.58 -3.74 26.11
CA GLY A 156 16.72 -3.13 24.80
C GLY A 156 15.87 -1.89 24.60
N LYS A 157 16.03 -1.25 23.44
CA LYS A 157 15.27 -0.06 23.04
C LYS A 157 14.32 -0.43 21.91
N LEU A 158 13.07 -0.01 22.04
CA LEU A 158 12.09 -0.11 20.97
C LEU A 158 12.06 1.18 20.16
N ALA A 159 11.91 1.06 18.85
CA ALA A 159 11.75 2.19 17.96
C ALA A 159 10.63 1.92 16.95
N LEU A 160 9.86 2.95 16.58
CA LEU A 160 8.87 2.91 15.52
C LEU A 160 9.35 3.74 14.34
N THR A 161 9.45 3.14 13.16
CA THR A 161 9.75 3.85 11.91
C THR A 161 8.55 3.80 10.98
N PRO A 162 7.87 4.93 10.72
CA PRO A 162 6.79 4.99 9.75
C PRO A 162 7.33 5.17 8.33
N ALA A 163 6.63 4.59 7.35
CA ALA A 163 6.80 4.86 5.94
C ALA A 163 5.42 5.13 5.33
N ALA A 164 5.23 6.30 4.73
CA ALA A 164 3.95 6.69 4.13
C ALA A 164 4.08 6.76 2.60
N ALA A 165 3.10 6.30 1.85
CA ALA A 165 3.09 6.36 0.39
C ALA A 165 1.67 6.59 -0.15
N LEU A 166 1.53 7.16 -1.35
CA LEU A 166 0.26 7.16 -2.07
C LEU A 166 0.30 6.15 -3.20
N CYS A 167 -0.80 5.41 -3.38
CA CYS A 167 -1.01 4.62 -4.58
C CYS A 167 -1.05 5.56 -5.81
N PRO A 168 -0.31 5.26 -6.88
CA PRO A 168 -0.40 6.01 -8.14
C PRO A 168 -1.85 6.12 -8.62
N SER A 169 -2.30 7.36 -8.84
CA SER A 169 -3.61 7.64 -9.40
C SER A 169 -3.58 8.93 -10.24
N GLN A 170 -4.55 9.11 -11.12
CA GLN A 170 -4.75 10.35 -11.87
C GLN A 170 -5.68 11.33 -11.15
N ARG A 171 -6.12 11.01 -9.92
CA ARG A 171 -7.09 11.80 -9.17
C ARG A 171 -6.41 12.53 -8.01
N ASP A 172 -6.89 13.74 -7.76
CA ASP A 172 -6.28 14.63 -6.76
C ASP A 172 -6.84 14.38 -5.34
N ARG A 173 -7.98 13.72 -5.21
CA ARG A 173 -8.66 13.53 -3.92
C ARG A 173 -8.42 12.13 -3.36
N ILE A 174 -7.82 12.05 -2.19
CA ILE A 174 -7.58 10.80 -1.44
C ILE A 174 -8.90 10.15 -1.04
N SER A 175 -8.97 8.82 -1.17
CA SER A 175 -10.18 8.03 -0.91
C SER A 175 -10.10 7.20 0.37
N SER A 176 -8.92 6.71 0.72
CA SER A 176 -8.74 5.74 1.79
C SER A 176 -7.37 5.83 2.44
N LEU A 177 -7.27 5.28 3.65
CA LEU A 177 -6.02 5.07 4.39
C LEU A 177 -5.93 3.60 4.80
N TYR A 178 -4.76 3.01 4.57
CA TYR A 178 -4.42 1.63 4.91
C TYR A 178 -3.18 1.61 5.79
N ILE A 179 -3.29 1.04 6.99
CA ILE A 179 -2.21 0.94 7.97
C ILE A 179 -1.72 -0.51 8.04
N PHE A 180 -0.41 -0.69 7.92
CA PHE A 180 0.27 -1.98 8.01
C PHE A 180 1.28 -1.97 9.16
N LEU A 181 1.14 -2.90 10.09
CA LEU A 181 1.95 -3.06 11.30
C LEU A 181 2.92 -4.22 11.17
N TYR A 182 4.20 -3.93 11.37
CA TYR A 182 5.29 -4.89 11.41
C TYR A 182 6.04 -4.76 12.72
N GLY A 183 6.43 -5.91 13.25
CA GLY A 183 7.23 -6.06 14.44
C GLY A 183 8.71 -6.22 14.10
N PRO A 184 9.50 -6.59 15.12
CA PRO A 184 10.93 -6.84 14.97
C PRO A 184 11.20 -7.84 13.83
N LEU A 185 12.32 -7.64 13.15
CA LEU A 185 12.71 -8.37 11.93
C LEU A 185 11.78 -8.18 10.73
N GLY A 186 10.76 -7.33 10.80
CA GLY A 186 9.80 -7.15 9.70
C GLY A 186 8.68 -8.18 9.70
N LEU A 187 8.48 -8.88 10.81
CA LEU A 187 7.40 -9.86 10.94
C LEU A 187 6.04 -9.18 11.10
N PRO A 188 4.99 -9.66 10.43
CA PRO A 188 3.63 -9.16 10.67
C PRO A 188 3.21 -9.28 12.15
N LEU A 189 2.78 -8.19 12.76
CA LEU A 189 2.12 -8.19 14.08
C LEU A 189 0.63 -8.52 13.87
N ILE A 190 0.34 -9.76 13.46
CA ILE A 190 -1.05 -10.19 13.23
C ILE A 190 -1.67 -10.58 14.55
N SER A 191 -2.75 -9.88 14.90
CA SER A 191 -3.68 -10.30 15.93
C SER A 191 -4.78 -11.17 15.34
N GLY A 192 -5.08 -12.28 16.01
CA GLY A 192 -6.32 -13.03 15.76
C GLY A 192 -7.55 -12.16 16.02
N GLN A 193 -8.69 -12.58 15.47
CA GLN A 193 -9.89 -11.82 15.12
C GLN A 193 -10.50 -10.80 16.12
N GLU A 194 -10.01 -10.63 17.35
CA GLU A 194 -10.50 -9.64 18.33
C GLU A 194 -9.40 -9.27 19.35
N GLN A 195 -8.51 -8.30 19.10
CA GLN A 195 -7.37 -8.08 20.02
C GLN A 195 -6.87 -6.61 20.17
N PRO A 196 -6.22 -6.32 21.33
CA PRO A 196 -5.89 -4.97 21.81
C PRO A 196 -4.78 -4.25 21.05
N CYS A 197 -3.96 -4.95 20.25
CA CYS A 197 -2.82 -4.37 19.50
C CYS A 197 -3.22 -3.16 18.63
N ILE A 198 -4.42 -3.20 18.06
CA ILE A 198 -4.94 -2.22 17.10
C ILE A 198 -5.91 -1.19 17.72
N THR A 199 -6.18 -1.24 19.04
CA THR A 199 -7.19 -0.37 19.66
C THR A 199 -6.81 1.11 19.61
N VAL A 200 -5.52 1.43 19.74
CA VAL A 200 -5.00 2.79 19.56
C VAL A 200 -5.25 3.34 18.16
N PHE A 201 -5.39 2.47 17.17
CA PHE A 201 -5.76 2.81 15.80
C PHE A 201 -7.26 2.62 15.53
N ARG A 202 -8.13 2.68 16.54
CA ARG A 202 -9.58 2.87 16.27
C ARG A 202 -9.87 4.29 15.85
N ASP A 203 -9.15 5.25 16.44
CA ASP A 203 -9.22 6.66 16.11
C ASP A 203 -7.87 7.14 15.58
N THR A 204 -7.75 7.29 14.26
CA THR A 204 -6.51 7.78 13.65
C THR A 204 -6.20 9.22 13.99
N SER A 205 -7.17 10.01 14.48
CA SER A 205 -6.90 11.37 14.92
C SER A 205 -5.99 11.43 16.16
N TYR A 206 -5.79 10.28 16.82
CA TYR A 206 -4.85 10.13 17.91
C TYR A 206 -3.40 10.42 17.50
N PHE A 207 -3.01 10.03 16.27
CA PHE A 207 -1.66 10.20 15.72
C PHE A 207 -1.57 11.12 14.51
N ILE A 208 -2.69 11.44 13.85
CA ILE A 208 -2.68 12.23 12.62
C ILE A 208 -3.73 13.33 12.71
N ASP A 209 -3.31 14.59 12.64
CA ASP A 209 -4.18 15.75 12.50
C ASP A 209 -4.71 15.84 11.06
N TRP A 210 -5.80 15.12 10.80
CA TRP A 210 -6.46 15.11 9.50
C TRP A 210 -7.07 16.47 9.10
N LYS A 211 -7.40 17.33 10.08
CA LYS A 211 -7.96 18.65 9.82
C LYS A 211 -6.97 19.54 9.09
N LYS A 212 -5.67 19.39 9.37
CA LYS A 212 -4.59 20.06 8.64
C LYS A 212 -4.67 19.85 7.12
N HIS A 213 -5.18 18.69 6.69
CA HIS A 213 -5.27 18.29 5.29
C HIS A 213 -6.69 18.32 4.73
N ASN A 214 -7.66 18.87 5.47
CA ASN A 214 -9.09 18.85 5.13
C ASN A 214 -9.63 17.43 4.85
N LEU A 215 -9.12 16.42 5.58
CA LEU A 215 -9.58 15.05 5.48
C LEU A 215 -10.40 14.68 6.71
N PHE A 216 -11.44 13.86 6.51
CA PHE A 216 -12.25 13.25 7.56
C PHE A 216 -12.22 11.74 7.35
N MET A 217 -11.60 11.02 8.28
CA MET A 217 -11.40 9.57 8.17
C MET A 217 -12.45 8.81 8.97
N VAL A 218 -13.12 7.86 8.34
CA VAL A 218 -14.11 6.98 8.95
C VAL A 218 -13.59 5.54 8.93
N PRO A 219 -13.56 4.83 10.07
CA PRO A 219 -13.12 3.43 10.13
C PRO A 219 -13.96 2.54 9.19
N THR A 220 -13.30 1.62 8.50
CA THR A 220 -13.96 0.62 7.64
C THR A 220 -13.73 -0.77 8.22
N LEU A 221 -14.81 -1.55 8.35
CA LEU A 221 -14.78 -2.90 8.94
C LEU A 221 -14.69 -4.02 7.90
N ASP A 222 -14.94 -3.73 6.62
CA ASP A 222 -15.10 -4.75 5.58
C ASP A 222 -13.79 -4.97 4.82
N LEU A 223 -12.92 -5.82 5.38
CA LEU A 223 -11.71 -6.28 4.70
C LEU A 223 -12.05 -7.59 3.98
N ASN A 224 -12.24 -7.52 2.65
CA ASN A 224 -12.44 -8.71 1.84
C ASN A 224 -11.17 -9.59 1.87
N LEU A 225 -11.25 -10.70 2.61
CA LEU A 225 -10.16 -11.65 2.79
C LEU A 225 -9.82 -12.42 1.50
N ASP A 226 -10.70 -12.43 0.51
CA ASP A 226 -10.57 -13.16 -0.76
C ASP A 226 -9.95 -12.29 -1.88
N THR A 227 -9.07 -11.35 -1.52
CA THR A 227 -8.41 -10.45 -2.47
C THR A 227 -6.92 -10.75 -2.55
N ASP A 228 -6.36 -10.79 -3.77
CA ASP A 228 -4.92 -11.04 -4.03
C ASP A 228 -3.97 -9.94 -3.54
N LEU A 229 -4.44 -9.04 -2.68
CA LEU A 229 -3.73 -7.89 -2.16
C LEU A 229 -3.18 -8.16 -0.76
N VAL A 230 -2.22 -7.33 -0.35
CA VAL A 230 -1.83 -7.24 1.06
C VAL A 230 -2.95 -6.52 1.81
N ILE A 231 -3.55 -7.24 2.74
CA ILE A 231 -4.65 -6.72 3.55
C ILE A 231 -4.08 -5.88 4.71
N PRO A 232 -4.50 -4.61 4.86
CA PRO A 232 -4.04 -3.76 5.95
C PRO A 232 -4.58 -4.25 7.30
N ASP A 233 -3.88 -3.90 8.37
CA ASP A 233 -4.32 -4.17 9.74
C ASP A 233 -5.45 -3.23 10.16
N VAL A 234 -5.44 -2.01 9.62
CA VAL A 234 -6.48 -1.01 9.85
C VAL A 234 -6.79 -0.27 8.56
N SER A 235 -8.07 -0.04 8.27
CA SER A 235 -8.54 0.67 7.08
C SER A 235 -9.52 1.78 7.43
N TYR A 236 -9.40 2.89 6.71
CA TYR A 236 -10.31 4.04 6.77
C TYR A 236 -10.72 4.49 5.38
N GLN A 237 -11.89 5.09 5.28
CA GLN A 237 -12.36 5.82 4.10
C GLN A 237 -12.48 7.31 4.40
N VAL A 238 -12.27 8.13 3.38
CA VAL A 238 -12.45 9.58 3.47
C VAL A 238 -13.92 9.93 3.27
N GLU A 239 -14.54 10.56 4.26
CA GLU A 239 -15.92 11.05 4.16
C GLU A 239 -15.99 12.30 3.25
N SER A 240 -17.05 12.40 2.43
CA SER A 240 -17.31 13.61 1.66
C SER A 240 -17.99 14.68 2.51
N ILE A 241 -17.37 15.85 2.59
CA ILE A 241 -17.88 17.02 3.31
C ILE A 241 -19.15 17.60 2.62
N GLU A 242 -19.35 17.29 1.34
CA GLU A 242 -20.51 17.74 0.57
C GLU A 242 -21.74 16.86 0.85
N GLY A 243 -22.60 17.33 1.76
CA GLY A 243 -23.92 16.76 1.97
C GLY A 243 -24.78 16.87 0.71
N ASN A 244 -25.34 15.73 0.27
CA ASN A 244 -26.32 15.59 -0.80
C ASN A 244 -25.89 16.10 -2.18
N GLN A 245 -25.26 15.22 -2.98
CA GLN A 245 -25.72 14.89 -4.34
C GLN A 245 -24.88 13.79 -4.99
N SER A 246 -25.59 12.91 -5.69
CA SER A 246 -25.15 11.81 -6.57
C SER A 246 -24.74 10.49 -5.91
N GLN A 247 -25.54 9.46 -6.24
CA GLN A 247 -25.12 8.06 -6.33
C GLN A 247 -24.08 7.92 -7.46
N ASP A 248 -22.93 8.57 -7.34
CA ASP A 248 -21.82 8.32 -8.26
C ASP A 248 -21.02 7.15 -7.69
N MET A 249 -21.34 5.97 -8.20
CA MET A 249 -20.64 4.72 -7.93
C MET A 249 -19.13 4.93 -8.14
N ASP A 250 -18.33 4.51 -7.16
CA ASP A 250 -16.88 4.32 -7.24
C ASP A 250 -16.04 5.57 -7.58
N SER A 251 -16.00 6.53 -6.66
CA SER A 251 -14.98 7.58 -6.71
C SER A 251 -13.63 7.14 -6.10
N GLU A 252 -12.94 6.22 -6.76
CA GLU A 252 -11.62 5.70 -6.34
C GLU A 252 -10.48 6.74 -6.50
N GLY A 253 -10.28 7.56 -5.48
CA GLY A 253 -9.06 8.33 -5.25
C GLY A 253 -7.83 7.47 -4.94
N PRO A 254 -6.61 8.06 -4.85
CA PRO A 254 -5.45 7.32 -4.37
C PRO A 254 -5.63 6.94 -2.89
N ALA A 255 -5.25 5.71 -2.55
CA ALA A 255 -5.14 5.25 -1.18
C ALA A 255 -3.81 5.70 -0.56
N LEU A 256 -3.87 6.24 0.66
CA LEU A 256 -2.70 6.50 1.49
C LEU A 256 -2.31 5.20 2.21
N LEU A 257 -1.08 4.76 2.02
CA LEU A 257 -0.49 3.59 2.66
C LEU A 257 0.42 4.06 3.78
N LEU A 258 0.25 3.53 4.99
CA LEU A 258 1.10 3.80 6.14
C LEU A 258 1.65 2.49 6.69
N PHE A 259 2.94 2.27 6.49
CA PHE A 259 3.67 1.13 7.05
C PHE A 259 4.35 1.56 8.35
N LEU A 260 4.15 0.79 9.40
CA LEU A 260 4.63 1.06 10.75
C LEU A 260 5.54 -0.10 11.17
N PHE A 261 6.85 0.15 11.20
CA PHE A 261 7.85 -0.86 11.55
C PHE A 261 8.32 -0.65 12.99
N VAL A 262 7.99 -1.58 13.88
CA VAL A 262 8.50 -1.62 15.24
C VAL A 262 9.79 -2.44 15.24
N ASP A 263 10.88 -1.82 15.66
CA ASP A 263 12.19 -2.42 15.76
C ASP A 263 12.64 -2.54 17.21
N PHE A 264 13.56 -3.46 17.48
CA PHE A 264 14.13 -3.71 18.80
C PHE A 264 15.65 -3.81 18.73
N HIS A 265 16.30 -2.99 19.54
CA HIS A 265 17.75 -2.90 19.62
C HIS A 265 18.21 -3.23 21.04
N SER A 266 18.72 -4.44 21.25
CA SER A 266 19.28 -4.89 22.54
C SER A 266 20.78 -4.60 22.70
N GLY A 267 21.48 -4.23 21.61
CA GLY A 267 22.94 -4.06 21.59
C GLY A 267 23.74 -5.37 21.55
N PHE A 268 23.06 -6.53 21.56
CA PHE A 268 23.64 -7.87 21.47
C PHE A 268 22.85 -8.71 20.45
N PRO A 269 23.44 -9.73 19.82
CA PRO A 269 22.67 -10.65 18.99
C PRO A 269 21.59 -11.35 19.84
N VAL A 270 20.34 -11.05 19.54
CA VAL A 270 19.15 -11.58 20.24
C VAL A 270 18.95 -13.04 19.82
N GLN A 271 18.69 -13.95 20.77
CA GLN A 271 18.38 -15.35 20.43
C GLN A 271 16.96 -15.46 19.84
N GLN A 272 16.72 -16.39 18.91
CA GLN A 272 15.40 -16.56 18.27
C GLN A 272 14.24 -16.70 19.27
N ALA A 273 14.47 -17.42 20.38
CA ALA A 273 13.47 -17.59 21.44
C ALA A 273 13.09 -16.26 22.12
N GLU A 274 14.04 -15.31 22.21
CA GLU A 274 13.82 -13.97 22.75
C GLU A 274 13.04 -13.09 21.75
N VAL A 275 13.31 -13.23 20.44
CA VAL A 275 12.55 -12.55 19.38
C VAL A 275 11.09 -13.00 19.38
N TRP A 276 10.84 -14.29 19.55
CA TRP A 276 9.48 -14.83 19.66
C TRP A 276 8.73 -14.29 20.89
N GLY A 277 9.38 -14.32 22.05
CA GLY A 277 8.82 -13.76 23.29
C GLY A 277 8.48 -12.28 23.14
N LEU A 278 9.37 -11.53 22.49
CA LEU A 278 9.16 -10.11 22.20
C LEU A 278 8.01 -9.87 21.21
N HIS A 279 7.90 -10.66 20.13
CA HIS A 279 6.80 -10.53 19.16
C HIS A 279 5.44 -10.78 19.80
N THR A 280 5.33 -11.84 20.61
CA THR A 280 4.12 -12.15 21.38
C THR A 280 3.79 -11.01 22.34
N TRP A 281 4.78 -10.55 23.09
CA TRP A 281 4.61 -9.45 24.05
C TRP A 281 4.18 -8.15 23.38
N LEU A 282 4.77 -7.79 22.23
CA LEU A 282 4.37 -6.62 21.45
C LEU A 282 2.93 -6.74 20.98
N THR A 283 2.51 -7.92 20.52
CA THR A 283 1.13 -8.13 20.07
C THR A 283 0.11 -7.84 21.18
N ASP A 284 0.44 -8.15 22.44
CA ASP A 284 -0.45 -7.90 23.57
C ASP A 284 -0.37 -6.45 24.10
N HIS A 285 0.77 -5.78 23.98
CA HIS A 285 1.06 -4.52 24.68
C HIS A 285 1.31 -3.31 23.77
N LEU A 286 1.35 -3.45 22.44
CA LEU A 286 1.69 -2.37 21.52
C LEU A 286 0.84 -1.12 21.73
N SER A 287 -0.47 -1.28 21.90
CA SER A 287 -1.37 -0.14 22.11
C SER A 287 -1.00 0.68 23.35
N ALA A 288 -0.59 0.03 24.44
CA ALA A 288 -0.16 0.74 25.65
C ALA A 288 1.17 1.46 25.42
N ILE A 289 2.14 0.81 24.77
CA ILE A 289 3.45 1.37 24.42
C ILE A 289 3.31 2.61 23.53
N LEU A 290 2.48 2.52 22.49
CA LEU A 290 2.24 3.63 21.57
C LEU A 290 1.50 4.78 22.25
N SER A 291 0.62 4.49 23.22
CA SER A 291 -0.08 5.50 24.00
C SER A 291 0.85 6.23 24.97
N GLU A 292 1.77 5.52 25.63
CA GLU A 292 2.79 6.12 26.50
C GLU A 292 3.75 7.02 25.71
N SER A 293 4.08 6.60 24.49
CA SER A 293 5.02 7.29 23.59
C SER A 293 4.33 8.24 22.62
N ARG A 294 3.10 8.69 22.94
CA ARG A 294 2.20 9.37 21.99
C ARG A 294 2.85 10.53 21.26
N SER A 295 3.48 11.46 21.97
CA SER A 295 4.02 12.69 21.36
C SER A 295 5.06 12.39 20.28
N THR A 296 6.03 11.53 20.60
CA THR A 296 7.11 11.14 19.68
C THR A 296 6.57 10.31 18.50
N VAL A 297 5.64 9.39 18.77
CA VAL A 297 4.98 8.58 17.73
C VAL A 297 4.16 9.45 16.79
N GLN A 298 3.38 10.39 17.34
CA GLN A 298 2.58 11.34 16.57
C GLN A 298 3.48 12.22 15.70
N GLU A 299 4.55 12.81 16.23
CA GLU A 299 5.47 13.64 15.45
C GLU A 299 6.08 12.87 14.27
N SER A 300 6.51 11.63 14.52
CA SER A 300 7.08 10.75 13.51
C SER A 300 6.09 10.38 12.40
N ILE A 301 4.89 9.90 12.78
CA ILE A 301 3.84 9.50 11.82
C ILE A 301 3.34 10.72 11.05
N GLN A 302 3.02 11.82 11.74
CA GLN A 302 2.54 13.06 11.13
C GLN A 302 3.55 13.60 10.12
N SER A 303 4.85 13.59 10.45
CA SER A 303 5.89 14.06 9.53
C SER A 303 5.93 13.26 8.23
N ALA A 304 5.82 11.93 8.30
CA ALA A 304 5.79 11.08 7.10
C ALA A 304 4.53 11.35 6.25
N VAL A 305 3.36 11.45 6.90
CA VAL A 305 2.08 11.72 6.24
C VAL A 305 2.07 13.11 5.61
N ASP A 306 2.47 14.15 6.35
CA ASP A 306 2.55 15.54 5.87
C ASP A 306 3.38 15.63 4.59
N GLN A 307 4.55 15.01 4.59
CA GLN A 307 5.45 15.03 3.45
C GLN A 307 4.86 14.35 2.20
N VAL A 308 4.09 13.28 2.36
CA VAL A 308 3.43 12.60 1.23
C VAL A 308 2.28 13.45 0.70
N LEU A 309 1.44 13.97 1.61
CA LEU A 309 0.27 14.77 1.26
C LEU A 309 0.66 16.12 0.65
N GLU A 310 1.72 16.75 1.15
CA GLU A 310 2.24 17.99 0.59
C GLU A 310 2.80 17.80 -0.82
N ARG A 311 3.57 16.72 -1.06
CA ARG A 311 4.04 16.39 -2.41
C ARG A 311 2.89 16.15 -3.38
N HIS A 312 1.86 15.42 -2.94
CA HIS A 312 0.65 15.18 -3.74
C HIS A 312 -0.10 16.48 -4.04
N HIS A 313 -0.28 17.35 -3.04
CA HIS A 313 -0.93 18.64 -3.22
C HIS A 313 -0.14 19.54 -4.18
N GLN A 314 1.18 19.59 -4.06
CA GLN A 314 2.05 20.33 -4.98
C GLN A 314 1.95 19.78 -6.42
N ALA A 315 1.91 18.46 -6.59
CA ALA A 315 1.73 17.83 -7.89
C ALA A 315 0.36 18.17 -8.51
N ALA A 316 -0.71 18.10 -7.71
CA ALA A 316 -2.07 18.48 -8.14
C ALA A 316 -2.13 19.98 -8.54
N GLN A 317 -1.53 20.87 -7.75
CA GLN A 317 -1.45 22.30 -8.10
C GLN A 317 -0.66 22.54 -9.40
N ALA A 318 0.46 21.84 -9.60
CA ALA A 318 1.25 21.93 -10.82
C ALA A 318 0.45 21.43 -12.03
N HIS A 319 -0.29 20.33 -11.87
CA HIS A 319 -1.19 19.81 -12.89
C HIS A 319 -2.29 20.82 -13.24
N GLN A 320 -2.96 21.41 -12.24
CA GLN A 320 -4.00 22.42 -12.47
C GLN A 320 -3.47 23.66 -13.20
N ARG A 321 -2.28 24.16 -12.82
CA ARG A 321 -1.63 25.29 -13.51
C ARG A 321 -1.29 24.97 -14.95
N LEU A 322 -0.84 23.74 -15.23
CA LEU A 322 -0.60 23.28 -16.59
C LEU A 322 -1.90 23.23 -17.38
N GLN A 323 -2.98 22.63 -16.85
CA GLN A 323 -4.28 22.60 -17.52
C GLN A 323 -4.80 23.99 -17.85
N GLY A 324 -4.67 24.95 -16.92
CA GLY A 324 -5.02 26.35 -17.17
C GLY A 324 -4.21 26.95 -18.32
N SER A 325 -2.89 26.71 -18.35
CA SER A 325 -1.99 27.19 -19.41
C SER A 325 -2.30 26.56 -20.76
N LEU A 326 -2.60 25.26 -20.79
CA LEU A 326 -3.02 24.52 -21.99
C LEU A 326 -4.31 25.09 -22.57
N SER A 327 -5.31 25.33 -21.74
CA SER A 327 -6.58 25.94 -22.16
C SER A 327 -6.36 27.33 -22.78
N VAL A 328 -5.52 28.17 -22.17
CA VAL A 328 -5.16 29.49 -22.72
C VAL A 328 -4.47 29.36 -24.08
N ALA A 329 -3.52 28.44 -24.23
CA ALA A 329 -2.82 28.22 -25.50
C ALA A 329 -3.77 27.74 -26.61
N VAL A 330 -4.64 26.77 -26.29
CA VAL A 330 -5.65 26.25 -27.23
C VAL A 330 -6.61 27.36 -27.65
N ASN A 331 -7.10 28.17 -26.70
CA ASN A 331 -8.01 29.28 -27.00
C ASN A 331 -7.36 30.36 -27.87
N ALA A 332 -6.09 30.68 -27.63
CA ALA A 332 -5.35 31.64 -28.44
C ALA A 332 -5.19 31.15 -29.89
N ILE A 333 -4.77 29.90 -30.09
CA ILE A 333 -4.59 29.32 -31.43
C ILE A 333 -5.94 29.19 -32.15
N THR A 334 -6.98 28.74 -31.43
CA THR A 334 -8.34 28.64 -31.96
C THR A 334 -8.91 30.02 -32.34
N SER A 335 -8.63 31.06 -31.55
CA SER A 335 -9.07 32.43 -31.86
C SER A 335 -8.38 33.01 -33.10
N VAL A 336 -7.10 32.71 -33.32
CA VAL A 336 -6.40 33.07 -34.56
C VAL A 336 -7.04 32.39 -35.77
N LEU A 337 -7.42 31.11 -35.63
CA LEU A 337 -8.09 30.36 -36.69
C LEU A 337 -9.48 30.93 -37.01
N THR A 338 -10.31 31.18 -35.99
CA THR A 338 -11.67 31.72 -36.17
C THR A 338 -11.67 33.17 -36.66
N GLY A 339 -10.73 33.99 -36.17
CA GLY A 339 -10.61 35.40 -36.55
C GLY A 339 -9.97 35.64 -37.93
N SER A 340 -9.33 34.63 -38.52
CA SER A 340 -8.68 34.77 -39.82
C SER A 340 -9.71 34.95 -40.94
N THR A 341 -9.53 35.98 -41.78
CA THR A 341 -10.34 36.18 -43.00
C THR A 341 -9.85 35.35 -44.19
N CYS A 342 -8.68 34.70 -44.08
CA CYS A 342 -8.05 33.93 -45.14
C CYS A 342 -8.55 32.48 -45.16
N SER A 343 -9.39 32.13 -46.14
CA SER A 343 -9.97 30.78 -46.24
C SER A 343 -8.93 29.68 -46.50
N SER A 344 -7.87 29.96 -47.27
CA SER A 344 -6.80 28.99 -47.51
C SER A 344 -6.04 28.67 -46.23
N PHE A 345 -5.69 29.67 -45.42
CA PHE A 345 -5.07 29.47 -44.10
C PHE A 345 -5.94 28.60 -43.20
N ARG A 346 -7.24 28.93 -43.07
CA ARG A 346 -8.15 28.14 -42.23
C ARG A 346 -8.22 26.68 -42.67
N ASN A 347 -8.36 26.45 -43.97
CA ASN A 347 -8.44 25.10 -44.52
C ASN A 347 -7.12 24.32 -44.30
N THR A 348 -5.96 24.96 -44.47
CA THR A 348 -4.66 24.32 -44.21
C THR A 348 -4.51 23.91 -42.74
N CYS A 349 -4.92 24.76 -41.79
CA CYS A 349 -4.88 24.43 -40.37
C CYS A 349 -5.79 23.26 -40.00
N LEU A 350 -7.03 23.24 -40.53
CA LEU A 350 -7.97 22.14 -40.31
C LEU A 350 -7.46 20.83 -40.93
N GLN A 351 -6.89 20.90 -42.13
CA GLN A 351 -6.28 19.74 -42.80
C GLN A 351 -5.05 19.21 -42.05
N ALA A 352 -4.20 20.09 -41.51
CA ALA A 352 -3.00 19.69 -40.78
C ALA A 352 -3.32 18.90 -39.51
N LEU A 353 -4.46 19.20 -38.87
CA LEU A 353 -4.97 18.40 -37.75
C LEU A 353 -6.04 17.39 -38.19
N GLU A 354 -6.33 17.20 -39.48
CA GLU A 354 -7.36 16.27 -39.97
C GLU A 354 -8.71 16.42 -39.23
N VAL A 355 -9.24 17.64 -39.16
CA VAL A 355 -10.50 17.97 -38.46
C VAL A 355 -11.46 18.70 -39.41
N ALA A 356 -12.76 18.52 -39.19
CA ALA A 356 -13.78 19.08 -40.07
C ALA A 356 -14.11 20.54 -39.74
N ASP A 357 -14.02 20.93 -38.47
CA ASP A 357 -14.39 22.26 -38.00
C ASP A 357 -13.47 22.79 -36.89
N THR A 358 -13.75 24.03 -36.48
CA THR A 358 -12.92 24.74 -35.48
C THR A 358 -13.12 24.23 -34.05
N GLN A 359 -14.27 23.61 -33.75
CA GLN A 359 -14.51 23.00 -32.44
C GLN A 359 -13.70 21.71 -32.30
N GLU A 360 -13.72 20.85 -33.32
CA GLU A 360 -12.88 19.66 -33.40
C GLU A 360 -11.39 20.02 -33.38
N PHE A 361 -11.00 21.10 -34.07
CA PHE A 361 -9.63 21.63 -34.02
C PHE A 361 -9.17 21.93 -32.60
N GLY A 362 -9.98 22.69 -31.83
CA GLY A 362 -9.67 23.01 -30.44
C GLY A 362 -9.56 21.76 -29.55
N ALA A 363 -10.49 20.82 -29.69
CA ALA A 363 -10.48 19.57 -28.93
C ALA A 363 -9.26 18.69 -29.24
N LYS A 364 -8.92 18.53 -30.53
CA LYS A 364 -7.75 17.74 -30.95
C LYS A 364 -6.44 18.39 -30.52
N LEU A 365 -6.34 19.71 -30.59
CA LEU A 365 -5.18 20.45 -30.12
C LEU A 365 -4.99 20.34 -28.60
N HIS A 366 -6.08 20.48 -27.83
CA HIS A 366 -6.07 20.28 -26.38
C HIS A 366 -5.57 18.88 -26.02
N ARG A 367 -6.08 17.84 -26.71
CA ARG A 367 -5.64 16.47 -26.52
C ARG A 367 -4.16 16.27 -26.84
N LEU A 368 -3.68 16.79 -27.98
CA LEU A 368 -2.28 16.67 -28.38
C LEU A 368 -1.34 17.31 -27.36
N PHE A 369 -1.67 18.50 -26.85
CA PHE A 369 -0.86 19.13 -25.82
C PHE A 369 -0.95 18.42 -24.47
N TYR A 370 -2.14 17.95 -24.09
CA TYR A 370 -2.32 17.15 -22.89
C TYR A 370 -1.45 15.88 -22.95
N ASP A 371 -1.55 15.09 -24.01
CA ASP A 371 -0.77 13.86 -24.21
C ASP A 371 0.74 14.16 -24.20
N ALA A 372 1.18 15.22 -24.88
CA ALA A 372 2.59 15.60 -24.93
C ALA A 372 3.17 16.07 -23.57
N THR A 373 2.34 16.63 -22.70
CA THR A 373 2.78 17.21 -21.41
C THR A 373 2.54 16.29 -20.23
N GLN A 374 1.57 15.37 -20.31
CA GLN A 374 1.28 14.38 -19.26
C GLN A 374 2.52 13.53 -18.93
N HIS A 375 3.28 13.12 -19.95
CA HIS A 375 4.51 12.35 -19.77
C HIS A 375 5.61 13.10 -19.00
N ARG A 376 5.65 14.44 -19.08
CA ARG A 376 6.70 15.26 -18.44
C ARG A 376 6.41 15.55 -16.96
N LEU A 377 5.14 15.69 -16.58
CA LEU A 377 4.77 15.89 -15.18
C LEU A 377 4.96 14.61 -14.34
N LEU A 378 4.78 13.44 -14.95
CA LEU A 378 4.93 12.14 -14.28
C LEU A 378 6.40 11.75 -14.05
N GLN A 379 7.34 12.29 -14.84
CA GLN A 379 8.78 12.07 -14.69
C GLN A 379 9.40 12.74 -13.45
N HIS A 380 8.66 13.58 -12.71
CA HIS A 380 9.10 14.06 -11.40
C HIS A 380 8.96 13.02 -10.29
N CYS A 381 8.32 11.87 -10.55
CA CYS A 381 8.51 10.68 -9.73
C CYS A 381 9.88 10.09 -10.08
N SER A 382 10.90 10.57 -9.37
CA SER A 382 12.26 10.04 -9.33
C SER A 382 12.25 8.53 -9.05
N CYS A 383 11.97 7.73 -10.07
CA CYS A 383 12.31 6.32 -10.12
C CYS A 383 13.81 6.25 -10.42
N ASP A 384 14.61 6.77 -9.49
CA ASP A 384 16.05 6.59 -9.58
C ASP A 384 16.31 5.08 -9.53
N THR A 385 17.06 4.66 -10.53
CA THR A 385 17.50 3.30 -10.74
C THR A 385 18.69 3.11 -9.82
N GLU A 386 18.44 2.68 -8.59
CA GLU A 386 19.43 1.98 -7.78
C GLU A 386 19.06 0.50 -7.65
#